data_AF-A0A0L7KXP1-F1
#
_entry.id   AF-A0A0L7KXP1-F1
#
_cell.length_a   1.000
_cell.length_b   1.000
_cell.length_c   1.000
_cell.angle_alpha   90.00
_cell.angle_beta   90.00
_cell.angle_gamma   90.00
#
_symmetry.space_group_name_H-M   'P 1'
#
loop_
_entity.id
_entity.type
_entity.pdbx_description
1 polymer ?
#
loop_
_entity_poly.entity_id
_entity_poly.type
_entity_poly.pdbx_seq_one_letter_code
_entity_poly.pdbx_strand_id
1 'polypeptide(L)'
;MASGGGGATPEEQAMAIAEGILARLPNKILTGPSHEGEIKPQDMTPMSIVVIQEAARYEKLVQVVRSSSRAVIGAVQAARSFQMFVLADIGSVLVRPGVSVLTDVTEEVLTSMVRGRIPAMWAGKSYPSLKPMAAYVNDLLARLAFLQVQQKFVMEESPPEGVYVNGLFMEGARWNIEESYVDESFPKIL
;
A
#
# COMPACT_ATOMS: atom_id res chain seq x y z
N MET A 1 -23.24 -30.51 22.75
CA MET A 1 -23.47 -29.65 21.57
C MET A 1 -22.35 -28.62 21.52
N ALA A 2 -21.23 -28.92 20.86
CA ALA A 2 -20.17 -27.95 20.66
C ALA A 2 -20.56 -27.07 19.47
N SER A 3 -20.87 -25.80 19.74
CA SER A 3 -21.04 -24.78 18.72
C SER A 3 -19.69 -24.51 18.05
N GLY A 4 -19.40 -25.26 16.98
CA GLY A 4 -18.30 -24.96 16.08
C GLY A 4 -18.62 -23.67 15.34
N GLY A 5 -18.22 -22.53 15.90
CA GLY A 5 -18.21 -21.27 15.19
C GLY A 5 -17.26 -21.42 14.01
N GLY A 6 -17.80 -21.53 12.81
CA GLY A 6 -17.01 -21.52 11.58
C GLY A 6 -16.32 -20.17 11.47
N GLY A 7 -15.04 -20.12 11.87
CA GLY A 7 -14.19 -18.97 11.62
C GLY A 7 -14.12 -18.72 10.11
N ALA A 8 -14.04 -17.45 9.72
CA ALA A 8 -13.90 -17.06 8.33
C ALA A 8 -12.75 -17.83 7.68
N THR A 9 -12.97 -18.40 6.50
CA THR A 9 -11.93 -19.19 5.81
C THR A 9 -10.74 -18.30 5.45
N PRO A 10 -9.53 -18.86 5.25
CA PRO A 10 -8.36 -18.07 4.85
C PRO A 10 -8.61 -17.21 3.60
N GLU A 11 -9.39 -17.72 2.65
CA GLU A 11 -9.79 -17.03 1.43
C GLU A 11 -10.73 -15.84 1.72
N GLU A 12 -11.66 -16.01 2.65
CA GLU A 12 -12.57 -14.94 3.10
C GLU A 12 -11.82 -13.83 3.82
N GLN A 13 -10.85 -14.20 4.67
CA GLN A 13 -9.98 -13.26 5.36
C GLN A 13 -9.12 -12.47 4.36
N ALA A 14 -8.51 -13.16 3.40
CA ALA A 14 -7.71 -12.50 2.37
C ALA A 14 -8.54 -11.57 1.49
N MET A 15 -9.77 -11.97 1.12
CA MET A 15 -10.69 -11.11 0.38
C MET A 15 -11.04 -9.84 1.17
N ALA A 16 -11.41 -9.97 2.45
CA ALA A 16 -11.73 -8.82 3.30
C ALA A 16 -10.53 -7.86 3.44
N ILE A 17 -9.31 -8.38 3.58
CA ILE A 17 -8.09 -7.57 3.60
C ILE A 17 -7.89 -6.85 2.27
N ALA A 18 -8.00 -7.56 1.14
CA ALA A 18 -7.84 -7.01 -0.19
C ALA A 18 -8.87 -5.89 -0.48
N GLU A 19 -10.13 -6.10 -0.12
CA GLU A 19 -11.19 -5.10 -0.24
C GLU A 19 -10.91 -3.87 0.63
N GLY A 20 -10.48 -4.07 1.87
CA GLY A 20 -10.10 -2.98 2.77
C GLY A 20 -8.92 -2.15 2.26
N ILE A 21 -7.93 -2.80 1.63
CA ILE A 21 -6.80 -2.11 0.98
C ILE A 21 -7.31 -1.30 -0.22
N LEU A 22 -8.09 -1.91 -1.12
CA LEU A 22 -8.60 -1.26 -2.33
C LEU A 22 -9.50 -0.06 -2.02
N ALA A 23 -10.31 -0.12 -0.96
CA ALA A 23 -11.17 0.97 -0.53
C ALA A 23 -10.41 2.21 -0.07
N ARG A 24 -9.18 2.03 0.43
CA ARG A 24 -8.35 3.12 1.00
C ARG A 24 -7.36 3.70 -0.01
N LEU A 25 -7.04 2.99 -1.09
CA LEU A 25 -6.05 3.43 -2.08
C LEU A 25 -6.63 4.55 -2.96
N PRO A 26 -5.91 5.68 -3.13
CA PRO A 26 -6.35 6.76 -4.03
C PRO A 26 -6.29 6.29 -5.48
N ASN A 27 -7.24 6.76 -6.31
CA ASN A 27 -7.27 6.45 -7.75
C ASN A 27 -6.13 7.10 -8.53
N LYS A 28 -5.71 8.30 -8.11
CA LYS A 28 -4.53 9.01 -8.59
C LYS A 28 -3.74 9.53 -7.40
N ILE A 29 -2.42 9.37 -7.42
CA ILE A 29 -1.55 9.85 -6.34
C ILE A 29 -1.47 11.38 -6.37
N LEU A 30 -1.09 11.98 -7.50
CA LEU A 30 -1.09 13.43 -7.70
C LEU A 30 -2.39 13.89 -8.38
N THR A 31 -2.88 15.07 -8.00
CA THR A 31 -4.08 15.71 -8.57
C THR A 31 -3.83 17.18 -8.85
N GLY A 32 -4.39 17.72 -9.95
CA GLY A 32 -4.16 19.12 -10.36
C GLY A 32 -2.89 19.28 -11.21
N PRO A 33 -2.52 20.54 -11.58
CA PRO A 33 -1.59 20.94 -12.67
C PRO A 33 -0.11 20.52 -12.48
N SER A 34 0.14 19.41 -11.80
CA SER A 34 1.45 18.89 -11.47
C SER A 34 1.59 17.42 -11.88
N HIS A 35 0.73 16.95 -12.79
CA HIS A 35 1.00 15.72 -13.51
C HIS A 35 2.14 15.94 -14.51
N GLU A 36 2.85 14.88 -14.88
CA GLU A 36 3.86 14.92 -15.96
C GLU A 36 3.22 15.59 -17.21
N GLY A 37 3.75 16.75 -17.60
CA GLY A 37 3.24 17.57 -18.72
C GLY A 37 2.39 18.80 -18.37
N GLU A 38 1.95 18.98 -17.12
CA GLU A 38 1.11 20.13 -16.72
C GLU A 38 1.90 21.30 -16.11
N ILE A 39 3.07 21.04 -15.52
CA ILE A 39 3.98 22.10 -15.07
C ILE A 39 4.75 22.61 -16.28
N LYS A 40 4.73 23.93 -16.50
CA LYS A 40 5.56 24.56 -17.53
C LYS A 40 7.03 24.37 -17.15
N PRO A 41 7.94 24.07 -18.10
CA PRO A 41 9.36 23.84 -17.80
C PRO A 41 10.04 24.95 -16.99
N GLN A 42 9.58 26.20 -17.16
CA GLN A 42 10.06 27.38 -16.45
C GLN A 42 9.69 27.43 -14.95
N ASP A 43 8.64 26.71 -14.55
CA ASP A 43 8.15 26.66 -13.17
C ASP A 43 8.60 25.38 -12.45
N MET A 44 9.42 24.54 -13.11
CA MET A 44 9.94 23.30 -12.54
C MET A 44 11.14 23.57 -11.64
N THR A 45 10.95 23.33 -10.34
CA THR A 45 12.06 23.27 -9.37
C THR A 45 12.61 21.85 -9.29
N PRO A 46 13.88 21.64 -8.88
CA PRO A 46 14.41 20.30 -8.63
C PRO A 46 13.54 19.47 -7.68
N MET A 47 12.96 20.10 -6.64
CA MET A 47 12.04 19.44 -5.72
C MET A 47 10.73 19.01 -6.41
N SER A 48 10.14 19.84 -7.28
CA SER A 48 8.94 19.44 -8.03
C SER A 48 9.21 18.26 -8.97
N ILE A 49 10.41 18.18 -9.56
CA ILE A 49 10.81 17.06 -10.41
C ILE A 49 10.90 15.78 -9.60
N VAL A 50 11.57 15.83 -8.44
CA VAL A 50 11.70 14.67 -7.54
C VAL A 50 10.33 14.18 -7.08
N VAL A 51 9.42 15.08 -6.68
CA VAL A 51 8.07 14.71 -6.26
C VAL A 51 7.29 14.02 -7.39
N ILE A 52 7.37 14.54 -8.62
CA ILE A 52 6.72 13.91 -9.79
C ILE A 52 7.30 12.52 -10.06
N GLN A 53 8.62 12.39 -10.05
CA GLN A 53 9.29 11.11 -10.31
C GLN A 53 8.99 10.09 -9.21
N GLU A 54 8.99 10.51 -7.94
CA GLU A 54 8.62 9.64 -6.83
C GLU A 54 7.15 9.23 -6.93
N ALA A 55 6.24 10.15 -7.22
CA ALA A 55 4.84 9.80 -7.44
C ALA A 55 4.68 8.77 -8.57
N ALA A 56 5.42 8.90 -9.67
CA ALA A 56 5.41 7.91 -10.75
C ALA A 56 5.96 6.54 -10.31
N ARG A 57 6.96 6.51 -9.41
CA ARG A 57 7.45 5.26 -8.80
C ARG A 57 6.39 4.61 -7.91
N TYR A 58 5.75 5.38 -7.03
CA TYR A 58 4.66 4.88 -6.17
C TYR A 58 3.44 4.45 -6.99
N GLU A 59 3.14 5.08 -8.12
CA GLU A 59 2.03 4.68 -8.98
C GLU A 59 2.21 3.25 -9.51
N LYS A 60 3.44 2.90 -9.92
CA LYS A 60 3.78 1.52 -10.31
C LYS A 60 3.55 0.52 -9.17
N LEU A 61 3.91 0.89 -7.94
CA LEU A 61 3.65 0.08 -6.75
C LEU A 61 2.14 -0.07 -6.47
N VAL A 62 1.40 1.05 -6.47
CA VAL A 62 -0.05 1.07 -6.23
C VAL A 62 -0.80 0.26 -7.29
N GLN A 63 -0.36 0.31 -8.55
CA GLN A 63 -0.89 -0.54 -9.62
C GLN A 63 -0.69 -2.02 -9.34
N VAL A 64 0.51 -2.42 -8.89
CA VAL A 64 0.80 -3.80 -8.49
C VAL A 64 -0.04 -4.25 -7.31
N VAL A 65 -0.18 -3.43 -6.27
CA VAL A 65 -1.05 -3.70 -5.12
C VAL A 65 -2.50 -3.85 -5.57
N ARG A 66 -2.97 -2.95 -6.44
CA ARG A 66 -4.35 -2.93 -6.92
C ARG A 66 -4.68 -4.14 -7.80
N SER A 67 -3.81 -4.50 -8.75
CA SER A 67 -4.05 -5.63 -9.65
C SER A 67 -4.01 -6.96 -8.90
N SER A 68 -3.04 -7.15 -8.00
CA SER A 68 -2.92 -8.36 -7.18
C SER A 68 -4.09 -8.51 -6.20
N SER A 69 -4.52 -7.45 -5.50
CA SER A 69 -5.70 -7.49 -4.63
C SER A 69 -6.98 -7.84 -5.41
N ARG A 70 -7.15 -7.31 -6.63
CA ARG A 70 -8.29 -7.68 -7.49
C ARG A 70 -8.22 -9.13 -7.96
N ALA A 71 -7.03 -9.64 -8.25
CA ALA A 71 -6.84 -11.04 -8.62
C ALA A 71 -7.24 -11.98 -7.48
N VAL A 72 -6.87 -11.65 -6.23
CA VAL A 72 -7.30 -12.42 -5.03
C VAL A 72 -8.82 -12.41 -4.89
N ILE A 73 -9.45 -11.23 -4.95
CA ILE A 73 -10.92 -11.12 -4.85
C ILE A 73 -11.60 -11.93 -5.95
N GLY A 74 -11.14 -11.79 -7.20
CA GLY A 74 -11.69 -12.51 -8.35
C GLY A 74 -11.54 -14.02 -8.24
N ALA A 75 -10.38 -14.51 -7.80
CA ALA A 75 -10.13 -15.94 -7.60
C ALA A 75 -11.06 -16.54 -6.53
N VAL A 76 -11.22 -15.86 -5.40
CA VAL A 76 -12.09 -16.36 -4.31
C VAL A 76 -13.58 -16.26 -4.66
N GLN A 77 -14.01 -15.19 -5.34
CA GLN A 77 -15.40 -15.06 -5.83
C GLN A 77 -15.72 -16.11 -6.90
N ALA A 78 -14.78 -16.43 -7.79
CA ALA A 78 -14.95 -17.48 -8.80
C ALA A 78 -15.11 -18.86 -8.16
N ALA A 79 -14.30 -19.20 -7.14
CA ALA A 79 -14.42 -20.45 -6.40
C ALA A 79 -15.79 -20.61 -5.72
N ARG A 80 -16.29 -19.53 -5.09
CA ARG A 80 -17.63 -19.51 -4.47
C ARG A 80 -18.75 -19.66 -5.51
N SER A 81 -18.63 -19.00 -6.64
CA SER A 81 -19.61 -19.11 -7.74
C SER A 81 -19.65 -20.52 -8.33
N PHE A 82 -18.49 -21.19 -8.41
CA PHE A 82 -18.39 -22.58 -8.87
C PHE A 82 -19.06 -23.56 -7.88
N GLN A 83 -18.85 -23.38 -6.57
CA GLN A 83 -19.49 -24.21 -5.56
C GLN A 83 -21.02 -24.03 -5.51
N MET A 84 -21.52 -22.82 -5.76
CA MET A 84 -22.96 -22.56 -5.85
C MET A 84 -23.58 -23.17 -7.13
N PHE A 85 -22.83 -23.20 -8.23
CA PHE A 85 -23.23 -23.85 -9.48
C PHE A 85 -23.29 -25.39 -9.36
N VAL A 86 -22.31 -26.02 -8.70
CA VAL A 86 -22.29 -27.49 -8.48
C VAL A 86 -23.45 -27.97 -7.60
N LEU A 87 -23.95 -27.13 -6.69
CA LEU A 87 -25.14 -27.46 -5.88
C LEU A 87 -26.46 -27.23 -6.63
N ALA A 88 -26.46 -26.39 -7.67
CA ALA A 88 -27.65 -26.07 -8.45
C ALA A 88 -27.90 -27.05 -9.62
N ASP A 89 -26.84 -27.62 -10.22
CA ASP A 89 -26.97 -28.54 -11.36
C ASP A 89 -26.70 -30.00 -10.98
N ILE A 90 -27.77 -30.79 -10.87
CA ILE A 90 -27.76 -32.25 -11.05
C ILE A 90 -27.80 -32.60 -12.57
N GLY A 91 -27.69 -31.61 -13.46
CA GLY A 91 -27.61 -31.88 -14.89
C GLY A 91 -27.32 -30.62 -15.70
N SER A 92 -26.13 -30.58 -16.30
CA SER A 92 -25.60 -29.62 -17.31
C SER A 92 -24.46 -28.74 -16.81
N VAL A 93 -23.22 -29.25 -16.87
CA VAL A 93 -22.03 -28.45 -16.58
C VAL A 93 -21.83 -27.39 -17.68
N LEU A 94 -22.23 -26.15 -17.43
CA LEU A 94 -21.87 -24.99 -18.26
C LEU A 94 -20.67 -24.26 -17.64
N VAL A 95 -19.46 -24.63 -18.08
CA VAL A 95 -18.24 -23.88 -17.72
C VAL A 95 -18.27 -22.54 -18.46
N ARG A 96 -18.47 -21.43 -17.73
CA ARG A 96 -18.30 -20.08 -18.30
C ARG A 96 -16.81 -19.74 -18.46
N PRO A 97 -16.40 -19.17 -19.60
CA PRO A 97 -15.03 -18.67 -19.78
C PRO A 97 -14.85 -17.44 -18.89
N GLY A 98 -13.92 -17.52 -17.95
CA GLY A 98 -13.69 -16.48 -16.94
C GLY A 98 -13.20 -17.00 -15.59
N VAL A 99 -13.08 -18.32 -15.41
CA VAL A 99 -12.45 -18.93 -14.23
C VAL A 99 -10.97 -18.54 -14.22
N SER A 100 -10.66 -17.47 -13.49
CA SER A 100 -9.30 -17.16 -13.07
C SER A 100 -8.87 -18.26 -12.12
N VAL A 101 -8.23 -19.30 -12.66
CA VAL A 101 -7.51 -20.31 -11.89
C VAL A 101 -6.56 -19.57 -10.97
N LEU A 102 -6.61 -19.90 -9.68
CA LEU A 102 -5.70 -19.39 -8.68
C LEU A 102 -4.26 -19.71 -9.16
N THR A 103 -3.55 -18.69 -9.65
CA THR A 103 -2.17 -18.85 -10.11
C THR A 103 -1.24 -18.89 -8.90
N ASP A 104 -0.06 -19.52 -9.01
CA ASP A 104 0.95 -19.56 -7.94
C ASP A 104 1.23 -18.16 -7.35
N VAL A 105 1.20 -17.12 -8.21
CA VAL A 105 1.38 -15.72 -7.82
C VAL A 105 0.22 -15.23 -6.95
N THR A 106 -1.02 -15.61 -7.29
CA THR A 106 -2.21 -15.23 -6.51
C THR A 106 -2.28 -15.98 -5.19
N GLU A 107 -1.85 -17.25 -5.16
CA GLU A 107 -1.72 -18.04 -3.92
C GLU A 107 -0.70 -17.42 -2.95
N GLU A 108 0.43 -16.96 -3.47
CA GLU A 108 1.46 -16.29 -2.67
C GLU A 108 0.90 -15.02 -2.04
N VAL A 109 0.22 -14.17 -2.81
CA VAL A 109 -0.37 -12.93 -2.31
C VAL A 109 -1.43 -13.23 -1.25
N LEU A 110 -2.31 -14.20 -1.49
CA LEU A 110 -3.33 -14.64 -0.53
C LEU A 110 -2.69 -15.13 0.77
N THR A 111 -1.71 -16.03 0.67
CA THR A 111 -0.99 -16.59 1.81
C THR A 111 -0.28 -15.48 2.60
N SER A 112 0.33 -14.53 1.91
CA SER A 112 0.99 -13.37 2.51
C SER A 112 -0.01 -12.45 3.22
N MET A 113 -1.22 -12.24 2.66
CA MET A 113 -2.33 -11.51 3.30
C MET A 113 -2.76 -12.15 4.62
N VAL A 114 -3.03 -13.44 4.62
CA VAL A 114 -3.47 -14.16 5.82
C VAL A 114 -2.38 -14.20 6.88
N ARG A 115 -1.11 -14.34 6.48
CA ARG A 115 0.04 -14.37 7.39
C ARG A 115 0.53 -12.98 7.83
N GLY A 116 -0.10 -11.91 7.35
CA GLY A 116 0.24 -10.54 7.70
C GLY A 116 1.63 -10.09 7.20
N ARG A 117 2.14 -10.68 6.11
CA ARG A 117 3.45 -10.35 5.51
C ARG A 117 3.27 -9.64 4.18
N ILE A 118 4.23 -8.81 3.80
CA ILE A 118 4.20 -8.13 2.51
C ILE A 118 4.49 -9.16 1.40
N PRO A 119 3.61 -9.31 0.37
CA PRO A 119 3.86 -10.19 -0.77
C PRO A 119 5.15 -9.84 -1.50
N ALA A 120 5.85 -10.84 -2.05
CA ALA A 120 7.14 -10.64 -2.70
C ALA A 120 7.06 -9.65 -3.88
N MET A 121 5.97 -9.70 -4.65
CA MET A 121 5.75 -8.80 -5.78
C MET A 121 5.53 -7.33 -5.35
N TRP A 122 5.03 -7.09 -4.13
CA TRP A 122 4.93 -5.74 -3.56
C TRP A 122 6.31 -5.31 -3.07
N ALA A 123 7.00 -6.17 -2.33
CA ALA A 123 8.31 -5.87 -1.76
C ALA A 123 9.33 -5.47 -2.86
N GLY A 124 9.34 -6.14 -4.01
CA GLY A 124 10.25 -5.83 -5.12
C GLY A 124 10.00 -4.48 -5.81
N LYS A 125 8.84 -3.85 -5.61
CA LYS A 125 8.50 -2.51 -6.11
C LYS A 125 8.40 -1.46 -5.01
N SER A 126 8.39 -1.90 -3.76
CA SER A 126 8.21 -1.04 -2.60
C SER A 126 9.52 -0.53 -2.05
N TYR A 127 9.41 0.36 -1.08
CA TYR A 127 10.51 0.76 -0.22
C TYR A 127 10.82 -0.38 0.77
N PRO A 128 12.08 -0.50 1.25
CA PRO A 128 12.43 -1.48 2.27
C PRO A 128 11.54 -1.32 3.50
N SER A 129 10.90 -2.41 3.93
CA SER A 129 10.03 -2.41 5.10
C SER A 129 10.05 -3.78 5.78
N LEU A 130 10.15 -3.76 7.11
CA LEU A 130 9.99 -4.91 7.98
C LEU A 130 8.64 -4.89 8.71
N LYS A 131 7.76 -3.95 8.35
CA LYS A 131 6.45 -3.79 8.99
C LYS A 131 5.51 -4.95 8.59
N PRO A 132 4.67 -5.44 9.51
CA PRO A 132 3.58 -6.35 9.15
C PRO A 132 2.58 -5.65 8.23
N MET A 133 1.75 -6.42 7.52
CA MET A 133 0.90 -5.94 6.45
C MET A 133 0.05 -4.71 6.81
N ALA A 134 -0.67 -4.74 7.93
CA ALA A 134 -1.54 -3.62 8.32
C ALA A 134 -0.74 -2.33 8.55
N ALA A 135 0.40 -2.42 9.25
CA ALA A 135 1.29 -1.30 9.49
C ALA A 135 1.96 -0.81 8.19
N TYR A 136 2.31 -1.72 7.29
CA TYR A 136 2.83 -1.40 5.96
C TYR A 136 1.80 -0.63 5.12
N VAL A 137 0.53 -1.07 5.09
CA VAL A 137 -0.52 -0.38 4.32
C VAL A 137 -0.77 1.02 4.88
N ASN A 138 -0.78 1.19 6.21
CA ASN A 138 -0.91 2.50 6.83
C ASN A 138 0.27 3.42 6.48
N ASP A 139 1.49 2.88 6.50
CA ASP A 139 2.70 3.61 6.12
C ASP A 139 2.68 4.01 4.64
N LEU A 140 2.25 3.11 3.75
CA LEU A 140 2.08 3.39 2.33
C LEU A 140 1.09 4.55 2.13
N LEU A 141 -0.07 4.49 2.78
CA LEU A 141 -1.07 5.56 2.69
C LEU A 141 -0.55 6.90 3.21
N ALA A 142 0.18 6.90 4.32
CA ALA A 142 0.82 8.11 4.84
C ALA A 142 1.83 8.70 3.85
N ARG A 143 2.62 7.86 3.16
CA ARG A 143 3.56 8.28 2.12
C ARG A 143 2.84 8.86 0.90
N LEU A 144 1.75 8.23 0.46
CA LEU A 144 0.94 8.75 -0.64
C LEU A 144 0.33 10.13 -0.28
N ALA A 145 -0.18 10.27 0.94
CA ALA A 145 -0.68 11.55 1.44
C ALA A 145 0.43 12.61 1.56
N PHE A 146 1.63 12.21 1.99
CA PHE A 146 2.78 13.10 2.07
C PHE A 146 3.15 13.68 0.69
N LEU A 147 3.16 12.86 -0.37
CA LEU A 147 3.40 13.35 -1.73
C LEU A 147 2.37 14.38 -2.19
N GLN A 148 1.09 14.21 -1.81
CA GLN A 148 0.03 15.17 -2.10
C GLN A 148 0.20 16.49 -1.36
N VAL A 149 0.71 16.46 -0.12
CA VAL A 149 1.02 17.66 0.66
C VAL A 149 2.23 18.37 0.08
N GLN A 150 3.31 17.64 -0.18
CA GLN A 150 4.55 18.20 -0.76
C GLN A 150 4.31 18.86 -2.12
N GLN A 151 3.35 18.35 -2.91
CA GLN A 151 2.94 18.97 -4.16
C GLN A 151 2.45 20.42 -3.99
N LYS A 152 1.78 20.73 -2.88
CA LYS A 152 1.16 22.04 -2.62
C LYS A 152 1.98 22.91 -1.68
N PHE A 153 3.00 22.34 -1.05
CA PHE A 153 3.74 23.00 -0.01
C PHE A 153 4.71 24.02 -0.63
N VAL A 154 4.51 25.29 -0.26
CA VAL A 154 5.37 26.40 -0.64
C VAL A 154 5.96 26.98 0.64
N MET A 155 7.28 27.01 0.74
CA MET A 155 7.97 27.71 1.82
C MET A 155 7.93 29.21 1.54
N GLU A 156 7.49 30.03 2.49
CA GLU A 156 7.55 31.49 2.38
C GLU A 156 9.01 31.97 2.43
N GLU A 157 9.82 31.38 3.32
CA GLU A 157 11.25 31.65 3.46
C GLU A 157 12.05 30.33 3.41
N SER A 158 13.01 30.26 2.50
CA SER A 158 13.95 29.14 2.44
C SER A 158 15.11 29.37 3.42
N PRO A 159 15.65 28.31 4.05
CA PRO A 159 16.83 28.47 4.91
C PRO A 159 18.02 28.98 4.09
N PRO A 160 18.94 29.79 4.69
CA PRO A 160 20.13 30.26 4.01
C PRO A 160 21.02 29.14 3.45
N GLU A 161 21.05 28.01 4.15
CA GLU A 161 21.74 26.79 3.73
C GLU A 161 20.98 25.56 4.23
N GLY A 162 20.89 24.52 3.39
CA GLY A 162 20.28 23.23 3.74
C GLY A 162 18.78 23.11 3.48
N VAL A 163 18.14 22.15 4.15
CA VAL A 163 16.71 21.84 4.05
C VAL A 163 16.14 21.50 5.43
N TYR A 164 14.88 21.85 5.68
CA TYR A 164 14.18 21.41 6.88
C TYR A 164 13.69 19.98 6.71
N VAL A 165 14.09 19.10 7.64
CA VAL A 165 13.70 17.68 7.65
C VAL A 165 12.97 17.39 8.95
N ASN A 166 11.81 16.74 8.84
CA ASN A 166 10.93 16.45 9.95
C ASN A 166 10.77 14.93 10.07
N GLY A 167 10.60 14.42 11.30
CA GLY A 167 10.34 12.99 11.53
C GLY A 167 11.58 12.10 11.42
N LEU A 168 12.78 12.66 11.60
CA LEU A 168 13.98 11.88 11.82
C LEU A 168 13.89 11.19 13.19
N PHE A 169 14.27 9.92 13.23
CA PHE A 169 14.35 9.15 14.46
C PHE A 169 15.83 8.86 14.77
N MET A 170 16.21 8.98 16.05
CA MET A 170 17.56 8.73 16.52
C MET A 170 17.57 7.49 17.42
N GLU A 171 18.42 6.52 17.11
CA GLU A 171 18.60 5.32 17.93
C GLU A 171 19.78 5.52 18.89
N GLY A 172 19.56 5.29 20.18
CA GLY A 172 20.59 5.44 21.22
C GLY A 172 20.89 6.88 21.65
N ALA A 173 20.17 7.86 21.12
CA ALA A 173 20.24 9.26 21.53
C ALA A 173 18.91 9.98 21.24
N ARG A 174 18.71 11.17 21.80
CA ARG A 174 17.54 12.02 21.52
C ARG A 174 17.98 13.42 21.10
N TRP A 175 17.19 14.05 20.23
CA TRP A 175 17.34 15.48 19.98
C TRP A 175 16.60 16.27 21.06
N ASN A 176 17.33 17.05 21.85
CA ASN A 176 16.75 17.97 22.81
C ASN A 176 16.34 19.25 22.07
N ILE A 177 15.03 19.43 21.84
CA ILE A 177 14.49 20.58 21.09
C ILE A 177 14.67 21.88 21.89
N GLU A 178 14.55 21.84 23.22
CA GLU A 178 14.63 23.03 24.07
C GLU A 178 16.06 23.58 24.12
N GLU A 179 17.05 22.68 24.23
CA GLU A 179 18.45 23.05 24.42
C GLU A 179 19.30 22.90 23.14
N SER A 180 18.70 22.40 22.04
CA SER A 180 19.33 22.25 20.72
C SER A 180 20.64 21.44 20.70
N TYR A 181 20.68 20.33 21.42
CA TYR A 181 21.79 19.37 21.38
C TYR A 181 21.31 17.91 21.42
N VAL A 182 22.22 16.98 21.12
CA VAL A 182 21.97 15.52 21.19
C VAL A 182 22.22 15.03 22.61
N ASP A 183 21.19 14.49 23.25
CA ASP A 183 21.25 13.98 24.63
C ASP A 183 21.08 12.45 24.68
N GLU A 184 21.33 11.86 25.84
CA GLU A 184 21.08 10.44 26.07
C GLU A 184 19.60 10.08 25.86
N SER A 185 19.37 8.87 25.32
CA SER A 185 18.01 8.38 25.15
C SER A 185 17.33 8.14 26.50
N PHE A 186 16.01 8.29 26.54
CA PHE A 186 15.26 7.92 27.72
C PHE A 186 15.28 6.40 27.91
N PRO A 187 15.29 5.90 29.17
CA PRO A 187 15.28 4.48 29.43
C PRO A 187 14.09 3.77 28.76
N LYS A 188 14.38 2.74 27.95
CA LYS A 188 13.40 1.87 27.27
C LYS A 188 12.50 2.58 26.25
N ILE A 189 12.89 3.74 25.76
CA ILE A 189 12.29 4.31 24.55
C ILE A 189 13.19 3.88 23.38
N LEU A 190 12.62 3.10 22.46
CA LEU A 190 13.15 3.00 21.10
C LEU A 190 12.90 4.36 20.48
#